data_AF-A0AA46QF41-F1
#
_entry.id   AF-A0AA46QF41-F1
#
_cell.length_a   1.000
_cell.length_b   1.000
_cell.length_c   1.000
_cell.angle_alpha   90.00
_cell.angle_beta   90.00
_cell.angle_gamma   90.00
#
_symmetry.space_group_name_H-M   'P 1'
#
loop_
_entity.id
_entity.type
_entity.pdbx_description
1 polymer ?
#
loop_
_entity_poly.entity_id
_entity_poly.type
_entity_poly.pdbx_seq_one_letter_code
_entity_poly.pdbx_strand_id
1 'polypeptide(L)'
;MDNTTPKAKESTRLVLVDIKKLNRAQRLIKDNPTSWPWKLCMHMVKQAYGVECDEPMPEIGDRNGNFICTRVDLDTGEYEFLSERTYNHRVMNGYELVLEVPHD
;
A
#
# COMPACT_ATOMS: atom_id res chain seq x y z
N MET A 1 1.73 49.20 -18.40
CA MET A 1 2.06 47.77 -18.57
C MET A 1 2.63 47.33 -17.24
N ASP A 2 1.79 46.73 -16.39
CA ASP A 2 2.22 46.32 -15.04
C ASP A 2 2.52 44.83 -15.05
N ASN A 3 3.82 44.52 -14.94
CA ASN A 3 4.32 43.16 -14.82
C ASN A 3 3.86 42.58 -13.48
N THR A 4 2.79 41.80 -13.50
CA THR A 4 2.30 41.05 -12.34
C THR A 4 3.35 40.01 -11.99
N THR A 5 4.14 40.29 -10.96
CA THR A 5 5.11 39.33 -10.41
C THR A 5 4.32 38.13 -9.89
N PRO A 6 4.60 36.89 -10.31
CA PRO A 6 3.86 35.74 -9.81
C PRO A 6 4.16 35.63 -8.32
N LYS A 7 3.12 35.68 -7.49
CA LYS A 7 3.24 35.45 -6.04
C LYS A 7 4.07 34.19 -5.84
N ALA A 8 5.19 34.31 -5.12
CA ALA A 8 6.01 33.18 -4.75
C ALA A 8 5.10 32.15 -4.08
N LYS A 9 5.04 30.93 -4.62
CA LYS A 9 4.36 29.81 -3.97
C LYS A 9 5.06 29.61 -2.63
N GLU A 10 4.41 29.96 -1.53
CA GLU A 10 4.88 29.61 -0.20
C GLU A 10 5.01 28.08 -0.15
N SER A 11 6.26 27.61 -0.19
CA SER A 11 6.55 26.20 -0.05
C SER A 11 6.43 25.87 1.44
N THR A 12 5.27 25.36 1.84
CA THR A 12 5.10 24.74 3.15
C THR A 12 5.99 23.51 3.18
N ARG A 13 7.24 23.67 3.65
CA ARG A 13 8.16 22.55 3.80
C ARG A 13 7.58 21.63 4.86
N LEU A 14 7.22 20.42 4.45
CA LEU A 14 6.81 19.38 5.38
C LEU A 14 7.97 19.06 6.33
N VAL A 15 7.70 19.13 7.63
CA VAL A 15 8.68 18.81 8.67
C VAL A 15 8.70 17.30 8.87
N LEU A 16 9.88 16.69 8.86
CA LEU A 16 10.01 15.27 9.17
C LEU A 16 9.73 15.06 10.66
N VAL A 17 8.65 14.36 10.97
CA VAL A 17 8.18 14.07 12.33
C VAL A 17 8.70 12.71 12.81
N ASP A 18 8.80 11.72 11.91
CA ASP A 18 9.22 10.35 12.26
C ASP A 18 10.18 9.75 11.21
N ILE A 19 11.49 9.84 11.49
CA ILE A 19 12.54 9.26 10.65
C ILE A 19 12.50 7.72 10.60
N LYS A 20 11.96 7.05 11.62
CA LYS A 20 11.89 5.57 11.64
C LYS A 20 10.88 5.07 10.62
N LYS A 21 9.73 5.75 10.49
CA LYS A 21 8.74 5.46 9.44
C LYS A 21 9.30 5.66 8.04
N LEU A 22 10.05 6.76 7.83
CA LEU A 22 10.72 7.02 6.55
C LEU A 22 11.72 5.90 6.20
N ASN A 23 12.57 5.51 7.14
CA ASN A 23 13.54 4.43 6.94
C ASN A 23 12.86 3.08 6.67
N ARG A 24 11.72 2.80 7.32
CA ARG A 24 10.94 1.58 7.07
C ARG A 24 10.38 1.56 5.64
N ALA A 25 9.79 2.66 5.19
CA ALA A 25 9.27 2.80 3.83
C ALA A 25 10.37 2.60 2.77
N GLN A 26 11.54 3.22 2.98
CA GLN A 26 12.68 3.10 2.06
C GLN A 26 13.24 1.68 1.98
N ARG A 27 13.18 0.90 3.06
CA ARG A 27 13.58 -0.52 3.03
C ARG A 27 12.55 -1.37 2.29
N LEU A 28 11.27 -1.19 2.59
CA LEU A 28 10.19 -2.02 2.06
C LEU A 28 10.06 -1.93 0.53
N ILE A 29 10.33 -0.74 -0.04
CA ILE A 29 10.27 -0.49 -1.48
C ILE A 29 11.38 -1.20 -2.29
N LYS A 30 12.51 -1.49 -1.64
CA LYS A 30 13.67 -2.08 -2.29
C LYS A 30 13.44 -3.55 -2.62
N ASP A 31 12.58 -4.21 -1.85
CA ASP A 31 12.43 -5.66 -1.86
C ASP A 31 11.14 -6.12 -2.57
N ASN A 32 10.24 -5.22 -2.99
CA ASN A 32 8.94 -5.58 -3.58
C ASN A 32 8.52 -4.64 -4.73
N PRO A 33 8.45 -5.13 -5.99
CA PRO A 33 8.05 -4.31 -7.14
C PRO A 33 6.53 -4.29 -7.43
N THR A 34 5.67 -4.81 -6.54
CA THR A 34 4.21 -4.81 -6.72
C THR A 34 3.57 -3.46 -6.38
N SER A 35 2.34 -3.22 -6.84
CA SER A 35 1.67 -1.92 -6.76
C SER A 35 1.30 -1.53 -5.32
N TRP A 36 0.86 -2.48 -4.49
CA TRP A 36 0.46 -2.19 -3.11
C TRP A 36 1.60 -1.80 -2.17
N PRO A 37 2.76 -2.50 -2.12
CA PRO A 37 3.90 -2.06 -1.32
C PRO A 37 4.35 -0.63 -1.63
N TRP A 38 4.25 -0.21 -2.89
CA TRP A 38 4.47 1.19 -3.26
C TRP A 38 3.45 2.13 -2.60
N LYS A 39 2.15 1.83 -2.69
CA LYS A 39 1.09 2.61 -2.02
C LYS A 39 1.34 2.68 -0.51
N LEU A 40 1.68 1.55 0.12
CA LEU A 40 1.98 1.45 1.55
C LEU A 40 3.21 2.29 1.94
N CYS A 41 4.28 2.25 1.14
CA CYS A 41 5.45 3.11 1.33
C CYS A 41 5.08 4.59 1.26
N MET A 42 4.27 5.00 0.28
CA MET A 42 3.81 6.38 0.16
C MET A 42 2.98 6.82 1.37
N HIS A 43 2.10 5.94 1.87
CA HIS A 43 1.36 6.18 3.11
C HIS A 43 2.29 6.37 4.32
N MET A 44 3.28 5.48 4.50
CA MET A 44 4.27 5.60 5.58
C MET A 44 5.11 6.89 5.47
N VAL A 45 5.46 7.31 4.25
CA VAL A 45 6.17 8.57 4.02
C VAL A 45 5.28 9.75 4.41
N LYS A 46 4.02 9.79 3.98
CA LYS A 46 3.07 10.85 4.40
C LYS A 46 2.95 10.94 5.91
N GLN A 47 2.79 9.81 6.60
CA GLN A 47 2.78 9.77 8.06
C GLN A 47 4.10 10.25 8.69
N ALA A 48 5.24 9.92 8.09
CA ALA A 48 6.55 10.38 8.57
C ALA A 48 6.67 11.91 8.56
N TYR A 49 5.93 12.59 7.68
CA TYR A 49 5.85 14.05 7.58
C TYR A 49 4.65 14.64 8.33
N GLY A 50 3.93 13.85 9.14
CA GLY A 50 2.76 14.32 9.89
C GLY A 50 1.52 14.57 9.03
N VAL A 51 1.46 14.01 7.82
CA VAL A 51 0.29 14.11 6.95
C VAL A 51 -0.67 12.96 7.24
N GLU A 52 -1.88 13.29 7.68
CA GLU A 52 -2.97 12.33 7.83
C GLU A 52 -3.43 11.84 6.45
N CYS A 53 -3.53 10.51 6.30
CA CYS A 53 -4.04 9.86 5.11
C CYS A 53 -4.45 8.42 5.46
N ASP A 54 -5.39 7.87 4.69
CA ASP A 54 -5.88 6.52 4.91
C ASP A 54 -4.83 5.47 4.50
N GLU A 55 -4.83 4.33 5.20
CA GLU A 55 -3.97 3.20 4.88
C GLU A 55 -4.44 2.55 3.56
N PRO A 56 -3.54 2.31 2.60
CA PRO A 56 -3.92 1.71 1.34
C PRO A 56 -4.24 0.23 1.54
N MET A 57 -5.41 -0.19 1.07
CA MET A 57 -5.82 -1.59 1.07
C MET A 57 -5.13 -2.36 -0.06
N PRO A 58 -4.69 -3.61 0.16
CA PRO A 58 -4.16 -4.44 -0.92
C PRO A 58 -5.25 -4.81 -1.93
N GLU A 59 -4.83 -5.18 -3.12
CA GLU A 59 -5.66 -5.82 -4.14
C GLU A 59 -5.44 -7.35 -4.08
N ILE A 60 -6.44 -8.12 -4.52
CA ILE A 60 -6.28 -9.58 -4.62
C ILE A 60 -5.12 -9.89 -5.58
N GLY A 61 -4.20 -10.76 -5.13
CA GLY A 61 -2.97 -11.09 -5.85
C GLY A 61 -1.76 -10.24 -5.47
N ASP A 62 -1.93 -9.15 -4.70
CA ASP A 62 -0.79 -8.38 -4.21
C ASP A 62 0.11 -9.22 -3.30
N ARG A 63 1.41 -8.91 -3.34
CA ARG A 63 2.44 -9.62 -2.59
C ARG A 63 2.96 -8.81 -1.42
N ASN A 64 3.18 -9.51 -0.31
CA ASN A 64 3.87 -9.02 0.87
C ASN A 64 4.96 -10.04 1.26
N GLY A 65 6.15 -9.92 0.67
CA GLY A 65 7.17 -10.96 0.78
C GLY A 65 6.67 -12.30 0.23
N ASN A 66 6.69 -13.35 1.06
CA ASN A 66 6.25 -14.70 0.69
C ASN A 66 4.74 -14.93 0.90
N PHE A 67 3.94 -13.87 0.96
CA PHE A 67 2.50 -13.95 1.15
C PHE A 67 1.78 -13.27 -0.01
N ILE A 68 0.63 -13.83 -0.37
CA ILE A 68 -0.24 -13.36 -1.46
C ILE A 68 -1.58 -12.98 -0.84
N CYS A 69 -2.10 -11.80 -1.18
CA CYS A 69 -3.43 -11.38 -0.78
C CYS A 69 -4.47 -12.23 -1.52
N THR A 70 -5.33 -12.92 -0.76
CA THR A 70 -6.34 -13.85 -1.31
C THR A 70 -7.77 -13.37 -1.11
N ARG A 71 -7.99 -12.42 -0.19
CA ARG A 71 -9.31 -11.83 0.08
C ARG A 71 -9.14 -10.36 0.44
N VAL A 72 -10.05 -9.54 -0.06
CA VAL A 72 -10.22 -8.15 0.33
C VAL A 72 -11.72 -7.89 0.42
N ASP A 73 -12.17 -7.42 1.58
CA ASP A 73 -13.52 -6.95 1.82
C ASP A 73 -13.48 -5.42 1.89
N LEU A 74 -14.10 -4.77 0.91
CA LEU A 74 -14.08 -3.32 0.77
C LEU A 74 -15.02 -2.62 1.77
N ASP A 75 -16.04 -3.31 2.26
CA ASP A 75 -17.05 -2.74 3.16
C ASP A 75 -16.56 -2.75 4.60
N THR A 76 -15.88 -3.83 5.02
CA THR A 76 -15.31 -3.95 6.37
C THR A 76 -13.87 -3.46 6.46
N GLY A 77 -13.17 -3.37 5.34
CA GLY A 77 -11.73 -3.07 5.30
C GLY A 77 -10.84 -4.27 5.67
N GLU A 78 -11.42 -5.46 5.79
CA GLU A 78 -10.68 -6.67 6.12
C GLU A 78 -9.97 -7.25 4.89
N TYR A 79 -8.75 -7.74 5.07
CA TYR A 79 -8.01 -8.44 4.02
C TYR A 79 -7.27 -9.64 4.59
N GLU A 80 -7.03 -10.65 3.74
CA GLU A 80 -6.33 -11.87 4.14
C GLU A 80 -5.13 -12.14 3.23
N PHE A 81 -4.01 -12.48 3.87
CA PHE A 81 -2.80 -12.92 3.21
C PHE A 81 -2.54 -14.39 3.50
N LEU A 82 -2.26 -15.15 2.45
CA LEU A 82 -1.91 -16.56 2.54
C LEU A 82 -0.46 -16.75 2.10
N SER A 83 0.29 -17.64 2.75
CA SER A 83 1.67 -17.91 2.32
C SER A 83 1.70 -18.47 0.90
N GLU A 84 2.65 -18.04 0.07
CA GLU A 84 2.80 -18.46 -1.33
C GLU A 84 2.94 -19.99 -1.43
N ARG A 85 3.62 -20.63 -0.47
CA ARG A 85 3.70 -22.09 -0.37
C ARG A 85 2.33 -22.72 -0.20
N THR A 86 1.52 -22.22 0.73
CA THR A 86 0.16 -22.72 0.96
C THR A 86 -0.73 -22.44 -0.24
N TYR A 87 -0.57 -21.27 -0.86
CA TYR A 87 -1.35 -20.84 -2.02
C TYR A 87 -1.11 -21.81 -3.19
N ASN A 88 0.16 -22.02 -3.53
CA ASN A 88 0.56 -22.95 -4.58
C ASN A 88 0.10 -24.37 -4.27
N HIS A 89 0.18 -24.83 -3.01
CA HIS A 89 -0.34 -26.14 -2.63
C HIS A 89 -1.86 -26.25 -2.78
N ARG A 90 -2.63 -25.20 -2.49
CA ARG A 90 -4.09 -25.19 -2.68
C ARG A 90 -4.46 -25.22 -4.16
N VAL A 91 -3.81 -24.38 -4.97
CA VAL A 91 -4.01 -24.31 -6.43
C VAL A 91 -3.66 -25.63 -7.11
N MET A 92 -2.51 -26.23 -6.77
CA MET A 92 -2.04 -27.50 -7.38
C MET A 92 -2.92 -28.71 -7.03
N ASN A 93 -3.63 -28.67 -5.90
CA ASN A 93 -4.50 -29.76 -5.46
C ASN A 93 -5.97 -29.56 -5.87
N GLY A 94 -6.27 -28.58 -6.72
CA GLY A 94 -7.62 -28.39 -7.27
C GLY A 94 -8.64 -27.89 -6.25
N TYR A 95 -8.20 -27.33 -5.12
CA TYR A 95 -9.10 -26.55 -4.29
C TYR A 95 -9.39 -25.26 -5.06
N GLU A 96 -10.61 -25.12 -5.59
CA GLU A 96 -11.10 -23.80 -6.00
C GLU A 96 -10.99 -22.91 -4.75
N LEU A 97 -10.04 -21.96 -4.79
CA LEU A 97 -10.17 -20.76 -4.00
C LEU A 97 -11.43 -20.11 -4.54
N VAL A 98 -12.57 -20.39 -3.90
CA VAL A 98 -13.84 -19.74 -4.22
C VAL A 98 -13.56 -18.26 -4.07
N LEU A 99 -13.40 -17.60 -5.22
CA LEU A 99 -13.41 -16.16 -5.34
C LEU A 99 -14.85 -15.78 -5.04
N GLU A 100 -15.20 -15.70 -3.76
CA GLU A 100 -16.43 -15.04 -3.33
C GLU A 100 -16.22 -13.55 -3.60
N VAL A 101 -16.44 -13.17 -4.85
CA VAL A 101 -16.80 -11.80 -5.20
C VAL A 101 -18.24 -11.67 -4.75
N PRO A 102 -18.57 -10.80 -3.78
CA PRO A 102 -19.95 -10.54 -3.43
C PRO A 102 -20.63 -9.99 -4.69
N HIS A 103 -21.62 -10.71 -5.20
CA HIS A 103 -22.53 -10.20 -6.21
C HIS A 103 -23.69 -9.53 -5.46
N ASP A 104 -23.81 -8.20 -5.62
CA ASP A 104 -25.07 -7.48 -5.40
C ASP A 104 -26.11 -7.84 -6.48
#